data_AF-A0A069QI17-F1
#
_entry.id   AF-A0A069QI17-F1
#
_cell.length_a   1.000
_cell.length_b   1.000
_cell.length_c   1.000
_cell.angle_alpha   90.00
_cell.angle_beta   90.00
_cell.angle_gamma   90.00
#
_symmetry.space_group_name_H-M   'P 1'
#
loop_
_entity.id
_entity.type
_entity.pdbx_description
1 polymer ?
#
loop_
_entity_poly.entity_id
_entity_poly.type
_entity_poly.pdbx_seq_one_letter_code
_entity_poly.pdbx_strand_id
1 'polypeptide(L)'
;MEIILNCEDKMKEEFIYHNAENYTLIMTSSGEGICSVSIDENIRSCACIYNLSVEEKCRVRGYGNRLLEEAEKVAQKLGASVVSLAAEKDKFMADWYERKGYKPIFSDKEYITFYKSLKNENNKNRISMEIILKCGDKINVPEGCKAEIKDGVITIEKERTETPKFKDGDFVTSIGGRVMGIVYECRDNNGDPVIYMHWDNDSKLGQFKKWRAEVFRLATEKERQTITAQMAEQNLRWNAEEKELEWIRWRAEDGEEYCYVGNQGIIMVDKEDGHCADKNRHEFGNYFRTREQAEGAAKLVKATLRKFYEDYESNK
;
A
#
# COMPACT_ATOMS: atom_id res chain seq x y z
N MET A 1 44.81 -49.80 2.30
CA MET A 1 43.37 -49.68 2.56
C MET A 1 43.11 -48.19 2.73
N GLU A 2 42.90 -47.48 1.62
CA GLU A 2 42.59 -46.06 1.60
C GLU A 2 41.10 -45.90 1.94
N ILE A 3 40.82 -45.15 3.00
CA ILE A 3 39.47 -44.69 3.31
C ILE A 3 39.30 -43.38 2.53
N ILE A 4 38.65 -43.47 1.36
CA ILE A 4 38.11 -42.29 0.68
C ILE A 4 36.91 -41.82 1.51
N LEU A 5 37.10 -40.75 2.29
CA LEU A 5 35.99 -40.00 2.87
C LEU A 5 35.41 -39.10 1.78
N ASN A 6 34.39 -39.61 1.08
CA ASN A 6 33.48 -38.79 0.29
C ASN A 6 32.73 -37.84 1.25
N CYS A 7 33.17 -36.60 1.32
CA CYS A 7 32.48 -35.54 2.05
C CYS A 7 31.66 -34.71 1.06
N GLU A 8 30.60 -35.32 0.50
CA GLU A 8 29.46 -34.57 -0.04
C GLU A 8 28.41 -34.36 1.05
N ASP A 9 28.81 -33.79 2.18
CA ASP A 9 27.85 -33.15 3.08
C ASP A 9 27.57 -31.76 2.53
N LYS A 10 26.57 -31.66 1.64
CA LYS A 10 25.92 -30.39 1.32
C LYS A 10 25.24 -29.86 2.59
N MET A 11 26.01 -29.23 3.46
CA MET A 11 25.47 -28.40 4.54
C MET A 11 24.58 -27.34 3.86
N LYS A 12 23.26 -27.42 4.11
CA LYS A 12 22.34 -26.31 3.83
C LYS A 12 22.91 -25.11 4.57
N GLU A 13 23.44 -24.14 3.84
CA GLU A 13 23.87 -22.90 4.46
C GLU A 13 22.64 -22.19 5.03
N GLU A 14 22.69 -21.88 6.31
CA GLU A 14 21.64 -21.12 7.00
C GLU A 14 22.00 -19.63 6.97
N PHE A 15 21.00 -18.79 6.66
CA PHE A 15 21.13 -17.34 6.72
C PHE A 15 20.54 -16.82 8.03
N ILE A 16 21.21 -15.86 8.64
CA ILE A 16 20.71 -15.09 9.78
C ILE A 16 20.13 -13.77 9.25
N TYR A 17 18.92 -13.45 9.68
CA TYR A 17 18.21 -12.24 9.28
C TYR A 17 18.08 -11.30 10.47
N HIS A 18 18.47 -10.04 10.28
CA HIS A 18 18.21 -8.95 11.22
C HIS A 18 17.35 -7.89 10.55
N ASN A 19 16.11 -7.72 11.02
CA ASN A 19 15.18 -6.73 10.50
C ASN A 19 15.28 -5.46 11.34
N ALA A 20 15.85 -4.42 10.76
CA ALA A 20 15.83 -3.06 11.30
C ALA A 20 14.59 -2.31 10.78
N GLU A 21 14.38 -1.08 11.26
CA GLU A 21 13.23 -0.25 10.88
C GLU A 21 13.13 -0.03 9.37
N ASN A 22 14.27 0.19 8.69
CA ASN A 22 14.31 0.59 7.28
C ASN A 22 15.01 -0.42 6.35
N TYR A 23 15.54 -1.54 6.87
CA TYR A 23 16.24 -2.54 6.06
C TYR A 23 16.29 -3.92 6.73
N THR A 24 16.50 -4.95 5.92
CA THR A 24 16.83 -6.31 6.35
C THR A 24 18.29 -6.59 6.05
N LEU A 25 19.07 -6.92 7.08
CA LEU A 25 20.42 -7.46 6.97
C LEU A 25 20.36 -8.98 6.89
N ILE A 26 21.05 -9.54 5.90
CA ILE A 26 21.23 -10.98 5.65
C ILE A 26 22.70 -11.29 5.91
N MET A 27 22.97 -12.27 6.77
CA MET A 27 24.32 -12.73 7.08
C MET A 27 24.41 -14.24 6.88
N THR A 28 25.54 -14.73 6.40
CA THR A 28 25.82 -16.18 6.47
C THR A 28 25.91 -16.60 7.94
N SER A 29 25.43 -17.79 8.31
CA SER A 29 25.44 -18.24 9.71
C SER A 29 26.85 -18.34 10.31
N SER A 30 27.86 -18.54 9.47
CA SER A 30 29.27 -18.54 9.81
C SER A 30 29.94 -17.14 9.79
N GLY A 31 29.19 -16.10 9.43
CA GLY A 31 29.57 -14.69 9.56
C GLY A 31 30.51 -14.14 8.49
N GLU A 32 30.88 -14.92 7.46
CA GLU A 32 31.85 -14.49 6.45
C GLU A 32 31.25 -13.69 5.28
N GLY A 33 29.93 -13.47 5.25
CA GLY A 33 29.31 -12.68 4.22
C GLY A 33 28.03 -12.00 4.68
N ILE A 34 27.79 -10.81 4.14
CA ILE A 34 26.65 -9.97 4.46
C ILE A 34 26.01 -9.35 3.21
N CYS A 35 24.73 -9.01 3.29
CA CYS A 35 24.00 -8.24 2.30
C CYS A 35 22.84 -7.51 2.97
N SER A 36 22.53 -6.28 2.54
CA SER A 36 21.39 -5.50 3.04
C SER A 36 20.36 -5.26 1.94
N VAL A 37 19.09 -5.27 2.33
CA VAL A 37 17.94 -5.01 1.45
C VAL A 37 17.04 -3.97 2.09
N SER A 38 16.68 -2.92 1.36
CA SER A 38 15.70 -1.90 1.80
C SER A 38 14.68 -1.66 0.70
N ILE A 39 13.44 -1.30 1.05
CA ILE A 39 12.46 -0.83 0.06
C ILE A 39 12.76 0.63 -0.23
N ASP A 40 12.75 1.02 -1.50
CA ASP A 40 12.92 2.41 -1.89
C ASP A 40 11.73 3.23 -1.35
N GLU A 41 12.03 4.31 -0.63
CA GLU A 41 11.02 5.15 0.04
C GLU A 41 10.06 5.81 -0.95
N ASN A 42 10.52 6.11 -2.17
CA ASN A 42 9.74 6.76 -3.22
C ASN A 42 9.09 5.74 -4.16
N ILE A 43 9.74 4.58 -4.38
CA ILE A 43 9.30 3.56 -5.31
C ILE A 43 9.09 2.23 -4.56
N ARG A 44 7.94 2.09 -3.89
CA ARG A 44 7.60 0.89 -3.08
C ARG A 44 7.71 -0.45 -3.84
N SER A 45 7.65 -0.44 -5.17
CA SER A 45 7.82 -1.63 -6.02
C SER A 45 9.29 -2.02 -6.28
N CYS A 46 10.24 -1.23 -5.80
CA CYS A 46 11.68 -1.39 -5.96
C CYS A 46 12.35 -1.59 -4.60
N ALA A 47 13.26 -2.54 -4.52
CA ALA A 47 14.15 -2.71 -3.37
C ALA A 47 15.60 -2.42 -3.75
N CYS A 48 16.33 -1.72 -2.88
CA CYS A 48 17.75 -1.46 -3.02
C CYS A 48 18.56 -2.53 -2.29
N ILE A 49 19.47 -3.20 -3.01
CA ILE A 49 20.45 -4.14 -2.48
C ILE A 49 21.78 -3.41 -2.32
N TYR A 50 22.35 -3.44 -1.12
CA TYR A 50 23.62 -2.78 -0.80
C TYR A 50 24.41 -3.56 0.25
N ASN A 51 25.67 -3.16 0.47
CA ASN A 51 26.61 -3.83 1.38
C ASN A 51 26.79 -5.34 1.10
N LEU A 52 26.66 -5.77 -0.15
CA LEU A 52 26.98 -7.15 -0.52
C LEU A 52 28.49 -7.37 -0.42
N SER A 53 28.92 -8.10 0.60
CA SER A 53 30.33 -8.31 0.91
C SER A 53 30.58 -9.74 1.39
N VAL A 54 31.74 -10.28 1.03
CA VAL A 54 32.22 -11.59 1.47
C VAL A 54 33.70 -11.46 1.83
N GLU A 55 34.08 -12.03 2.97
CA GLU A 55 35.47 -12.11 3.43
C GLU A 55 36.36 -12.70 2.33
N GLU A 56 37.53 -12.10 2.12
CA GLU A 56 38.39 -12.39 0.98
C GLU A 56 38.79 -13.87 0.87
N LYS A 57 39.16 -14.49 1.99
CA LYS A 57 39.51 -15.93 2.08
C LYS A 57 38.35 -16.88 1.74
N CYS A 58 37.11 -16.35 1.74
CA CYS A 58 35.88 -17.09 1.48
C CYS A 58 35.28 -16.79 0.10
N ARG A 59 35.87 -15.86 -0.66
CA ARG A 59 35.45 -15.59 -2.05
C ARG A 59 35.62 -16.84 -2.92
N VAL A 60 34.92 -16.89 -4.05
CA VAL A 60 34.89 -18.03 -5.00
C VAL A 60 34.16 -19.29 -4.47
N ARG A 61 33.75 -19.33 -3.20
CA ARG A 61 32.92 -20.42 -2.63
C ARG A 61 31.41 -20.28 -2.85
N GLY A 62 31.01 -19.36 -3.73
CA GLY A 62 29.60 -19.13 -4.07
C GLY A 62 28.78 -18.31 -3.05
N TYR A 63 29.36 -17.87 -1.92
CA TYR A 63 28.63 -17.05 -0.92
C TYR A 63 28.00 -15.79 -1.53
N GLY A 64 28.72 -15.06 -2.38
CA GLY A 64 28.19 -13.86 -3.03
C GLY A 64 26.96 -14.15 -3.91
N ASN A 65 26.96 -15.28 -4.63
CA ASN A 65 25.80 -15.70 -5.42
C ASN A 65 24.60 -16.00 -4.52
N ARG A 66 24.81 -16.76 -3.46
CA ARG A 66 23.73 -17.18 -2.55
C ARG A 66 23.17 -16.00 -1.75
N LEU A 67 24.01 -15.07 -1.30
CA LEU A 67 23.58 -13.83 -0.66
C LEU A 67 22.77 -12.94 -1.61
N LEU A 68 23.20 -12.81 -2.87
CA LEU A 68 22.44 -12.05 -3.87
C LEU A 68 21.08 -12.69 -4.16
N GLU A 69 21.03 -14.02 -4.29
CA GLU A 69 19.78 -14.76 -4.48
C GLU A 69 18.85 -14.66 -3.28
N GLU A 70 19.35 -14.69 -2.04
CA GLU A 70 18.52 -14.43 -0.87
C GLU A 70 18.09 -12.98 -0.74
N ALA A 71 18.93 -12.02 -1.11
CA ALA A 71 18.54 -10.62 -1.16
C ALA A 71 17.37 -10.39 -2.14
N GLU A 72 17.41 -11.03 -3.31
CA GLU A 72 16.30 -11.03 -4.27
C GLU A 72 15.01 -11.63 -3.68
N LYS A 73 15.10 -12.74 -2.93
CA LYS A 73 13.94 -13.35 -2.25
C LYS A 73 13.39 -12.49 -1.12
N VAL A 74 14.26 -11.87 -0.32
CA VAL A 74 13.85 -10.92 0.73
C VAL A 74 13.13 -9.72 0.11
N ALA A 75 13.68 -9.15 -0.96
CA ALA A 75 13.03 -8.08 -1.71
C ALA A 75 11.62 -8.48 -2.20
N GLN A 76 11.46 -9.70 -2.75
CA GLN A 76 10.15 -10.22 -3.13
C GLN A 76 9.18 -10.34 -1.95
N LYS A 77 9.65 -10.85 -0.79
CA LYS A 77 8.84 -10.96 0.44
C LYS A 77 8.39 -9.59 0.96
N LEU A 78 9.22 -8.56 0.78
CA LEU A 78 8.89 -7.17 1.09
C LEU A 78 7.97 -6.50 0.05
N GLY A 79 7.60 -7.21 -1.02
CA GLY A 79 6.65 -6.76 -2.03
C GLY A 79 7.28 -6.06 -3.23
N ALA A 80 8.61 -6.04 -3.35
CA ALA A 80 9.30 -5.48 -4.51
C ALA A 80 9.16 -6.40 -5.74
N SER A 81 8.95 -5.78 -6.90
CA SER A 81 8.92 -6.44 -8.22
C SER A 81 10.21 -6.19 -9.01
N VAL A 82 11.05 -5.28 -8.52
CA VAL A 82 12.34 -4.91 -9.09
C VAL A 82 13.34 -4.76 -7.96
N VAL A 83 14.58 -5.16 -8.20
CA VAL A 83 15.72 -4.83 -7.34
C VAL A 83 16.67 -3.89 -8.08
N SER A 84 17.29 -2.99 -7.34
CA SER A 84 18.32 -2.05 -7.80
C SER A 84 19.58 -2.20 -6.96
N LEU A 85 20.75 -2.03 -7.58
CA LEU A 85 22.04 -2.00 -6.90
C LEU A 85 23.05 -1.18 -7.70
N ALA A 86 24.15 -0.78 -7.05
CA ALA A 86 25.24 -0.04 -7.70
C ALA A 86 26.55 -0.84 -7.64
N ALA A 87 27.37 -0.72 -8.68
CA ALA A 87 28.73 -1.24 -8.72
C ALA A 87 29.68 -0.18 -9.28
N GLU A 88 30.91 -0.16 -8.78
CA GLU A 88 31.98 0.67 -9.34
C GLU A 88 32.38 0.15 -10.73
N LYS A 89 32.63 1.07 -11.68
CA LYS A 89 32.89 0.76 -13.10
C LYS A 89 34.06 -0.17 -13.35
N ASP A 90 35.15 0.02 -12.62
CA ASP A 90 36.42 -0.69 -12.86
C ASP A 90 36.57 -1.94 -11.97
N LYS A 91 35.49 -2.37 -11.29
CA LYS A 91 35.51 -3.56 -10.45
C LYS A 91 34.78 -4.72 -11.12
N PHE A 92 35.25 -5.93 -10.84
CA PHE A 92 34.67 -7.20 -11.34
C PHE A 92 33.16 -7.35 -11.05
N MET A 93 32.64 -6.59 -10.09
CA MET A 93 31.25 -6.59 -9.67
C MET A 93 30.30 -6.18 -10.80
N ALA A 94 30.66 -5.19 -11.62
CA ALA A 94 29.81 -4.73 -12.72
C ALA A 94 29.52 -5.88 -13.70
N ASP A 95 30.56 -6.50 -14.26
CA ASP A 95 30.43 -7.66 -15.15
C ASP A 95 29.73 -8.84 -14.47
N TRP A 96 29.94 -9.01 -13.16
CA TRP A 96 29.30 -10.09 -12.39
C TRP A 96 27.80 -9.89 -12.28
N TYR A 97 27.33 -8.66 -12.03
CA TYR A 97 25.90 -8.35 -11.99
C TYR A 97 25.23 -8.53 -13.36
N GLU A 98 25.89 -8.12 -14.45
CA GLU A 98 25.37 -8.37 -15.81
C GLU A 98 25.18 -9.86 -16.09
N ARG A 99 26.18 -10.70 -15.74
CA ARG A 99 26.06 -12.17 -15.84
C ARG A 99 24.93 -12.74 -14.97
N LYS A 100 24.54 -12.04 -13.91
CA LYS A 100 23.39 -12.41 -13.04
C LYS A 100 22.04 -11.91 -13.54
N GLY A 101 22.02 -11.31 -14.73
CA GLY A 101 20.81 -10.84 -15.40
C GLY A 101 20.36 -9.45 -14.94
N TYR A 102 21.22 -8.71 -14.24
CA TYR A 102 21.00 -7.30 -13.97
C TYR A 102 21.33 -6.48 -15.22
N LYS A 103 20.53 -5.45 -15.48
CA LYS A 103 20.68 -4.56 -16.63
C LYS A 103 21.11 -3.17 -16.14
N PRO A 104 22.08 -2.51 -16.77
CA PRO A 104 22.45 -1.15 -16.42
C PRO A 104 21.29 -0.20 -16.74
N ILE A 105 21.01 0.75 -15.84
CA ILE A 105 19.97 1.77 -16.02
C ILE A 105 20.53 3.19 -15.96
N PHE A 106 21.57 3.41 -15.17
CA PHE A 106 22.21 4.70 -15.00
C PHE A 106 23.71 4.52 -14.78
N SER A 107 24.49 5.49 -15.23
CA SER A 107 25.95 5.46 -15.13
C SER A 107 26.46 6.88 -14.92
N ASP A 108 27.22 7.11 -13.84
CA ASP A 108 27.89 8.38 -13.58
C ASP A 108 29.41 8.26 -13.78
N LYS A 109 30.24 9.06 -13.10
CA LYS A 109 31.69 8.99 -13.25
C LYS A 109 32.31 7.75 -12.58
N GLU A 110 31.73 7.25 -11.50
CA GLU A 110 32.31 6.22 -10.63
C GLU A 110 31.49 4.92 -10.61
N TYR A 111 30.16 5.02 -10.70
CA TYR A 111 29.25 3.90 -10.51
C TYR A 111 28.38 3.62 -11.75
N ILE A 112 27.94 2.38 -11.85
CA ILE A 112 26.85 1.92 -12.69
C ILE A 112 25.75 1.42 -11.76
N THR A 113 24.55 1.98 -11.91
CA THR A 113 23.35 1.45 -11.27
C THR A 113 22.74 0.41 -12.20
N PHE A 114 22.43 -0.75 -11.62
CA PHE A 114 21.77 -1.84 -12.30
C PHE A 114 20.40 -2.11 -11.69
N TYR A 115 19.51 -2.67 -12.49
CA TYR A 115 18.24 -3.20 -12.03
C TYR A 115 17.99 -4.62 -12.54
N LYS A 116 17.16 -5.37 -11.82
CA LYS A 116 16.66 -6.67 -12.27
C LYS A 116 15.20 -6.82 -11.88
N SER A 117 14.37 -7.15 -12.86
CA SER A 117 12.97 -7.50 -12.60
C SER A 117 12.92 -8.85 -11.89
N LEU A 118 12.26 -8.88 -10.74
CA LEU A 118 12.03 -10.08 -9.98
C LEU A 118 10.87 -10.84 -10.62
N LYS A 119 11.14 -12.06 -11.10
CA LYS A 119 10.06 -12.96 -11.50
C LYS A 119 9.36 -13.40 -10.22
N ASN A 120 8.09 -13.03 -10.04
CA ASN A 120 7.28 -13.57 -8.95
C ASN A 120 7.30 -15.10 -9.05
N GLU A 121 8.02 -15.79 -8.17
CA GLU A 121 7.92 -17.25 -8.08
C GLU A 121 6.51 -17.68 -7.61
N ASN A 122 5.70 -16.75 -7.11
CA ASN A 122 4.25 -16.91 -6.92
C ASN A 122 3.47 -17.05 -8.24
N ASN A 123 4.09 -16.90 -9.41
CA ASN A 123 3.53 -17.33 -10.70
C ASN A 123 3.76 -18.83 -11.01
N LYS A 124 4.27 -19.64 -10.06
CA LYS A 124 4.13 -21.11 -10.11
C LYS A 124 2.69 -21.61 -9.87
N ASN A 125 1.74 -20.70 -9.62
CA ASN A 125 0.31 -20.99 -9.66
C ASN A 125 -0.39 -20.56 -10.97
N ARG A 126 0.34 -20.39 -12.08
CA ARG A 126 -0.22 -20.88 -13.35
C ARG A 126 0.08 -22.37 -13.38
N ILE A 127 -0.94 -23.16 -13.07
CA ILE A 127 -1.02 -24.54 -13.57
C ILE A 127 -0.87 -24.40 -15.09
N SER A 128 0.33 -24.68 -15.62
CA SER A 128 0.46 -24.95 -17.04
C SER A 128 -0.16 -26.32 -17.27
N MET A 129 -1.46 -26.32 -17.53
CA MET A 129 -2.17 -27.49 -18.04
C MET A 129 -1.86 -27.56 -19.53
N GLU A 130 -1.12 -28.56 -19.96
CA GLU A 130 -0.98 -28.88 -21.38
C GLU A 130 -2.20 -29.68 -21.80
N ILE A 131 -3.05 -29.09 -22.66
CA ILE A 131 -4.27 -29.73 -23.15
C ILE A 131 -4.03 -30.07 -24.62
N ILE A 132 -4.05 -31.36 -24.95
CA ILE A 132 -3.99 -31.83 -26.34
C ILE A 132 -5.41 -31.77 -26.91
N LEU A 133 -5.63 -30.85 -27.86
CA LEU A 133 -6.89 -30.70 -28.56
C LEU A 133 -6.86 -31.47 -29.88
N LYS A 134 -7.94 -32.19 -30.18
CA LYS A 134 -8.18 -32.86 -31.47
C LYS A 134 -9.14 -32.04 -32.32
N CYS A 135 -9.10 -32.29 -33.63
CA CYS A 135 -10.04 -31.68 -34.56
C CYS A 135 -11.49 -32.02 -34.17
N GLY A 136 -12.31 -30.98 -33.95
CA GLY A 136 -13.70 -31.11 -33.48
C GLY A 136 -13.92 -30.79 -32.00
N ASP A 137 -12.85 -30.67 -31.20
CA ASP A 137 -12.96 -30.26 -29.79
C ASP A 137 -13.43 -28.81 -29.66
N LYS A 138 -14.19 -28.52 -28.60
CA LYS A 138 -14.71 -27.17 -28.28
C LYS A 138 -14.24 -26.76 -26.89
N ILE A 139 -13.72 -25.54 -26.79
CA ILE A 139 -13.35 -24.91 -25.51
C ILE A 139 -14.26 -23.71 -25.28
N ASN A 140 -14.77 -23.58 -24.06
CA ASN A 140 -15.50 -22.39 -23.65
C ASN A 140 -14.51 -21.28 -23.28
N VAL A 141 -14.74 -20.08 -23.82
CA VAL A 141 -14.02 -18.88 -23.39
C VAL A 141 -14.64 -18.42 -22.07
N PRO A 142 -13.85 -18.20 -21.01
CA PRO A 142 -14.38 -17.68 -19.75
C PRO A 142 -15.04 -16.32 -19.92
N GLU A 143 -16.08 -16.06 -19.12
CA GLU A 143 -16.80 -14.78 -19.15
C GLU A 143 -15.84 -13.61 -18.84
N GLY A 144 -15.93 -12.53 -19.63
CA GLY A 144 -15.03 -11.38 -19.53
C GLY A 144 -13.63 -11.59 -20.13
N CYS A 145 -13.45 -12.64 -20.93
CA CYS A 145 -12.24 -12.85 -21.73
C CYS A 145 -12.55 -12.80 -23.22
N LYS A 146 -11.58 -12.31 -24.00
CA LYS A 146 -11.59 -12.32 -25.46
C LYS A 146 -10.61 -13.38 -25.95
N ALA A 147 -11.04 -14.20 -26.92
CA ALA A 147 -10.18 -15.14 -27.61
C ALA A 147 -9.83 -14.61 -29.00
N GLU A 148 -8.55 -14.60 -29.33
CA GLU A 148 -8.04 -14.23 -30.65
C GLU A 148 -7.19 -15.36 -31.22
N ILE A 149 -7.29 -15.58 -32.53
CA ILE A 149 -6.49 -16.58 -33.26
C ILE A 149 -5.58 -15.82 -34.21
N LYS A 150 -4.26 -15.98 -34.03
CA LYS A 150 -3.26 -15.34 -34.88
C LYS A 150 -2.05 -16.26 -35.01
N ASP A 151 -1.59 -16.47 -36.24
CA ASP A 151 -0.39 -17.26 -36.56
C ASP A 151 -0.39 -18.67 -35.94
N GLY A 152 -1.57 -19.31 -35.89
CA GLY A 152 -1.74 -20.65 -35.29
C GLY A 152 -1.73 -20.67 -33.76
N VAL A 153 -1.67 -19.51 -33.11
CA VAL A 153 -1.76 -19.35 -31.66
C VAL A 153 -3.14 -18.83 -31.27
N ILE A 154 -3.75 -19.47 -30.28
CA ILE A 154 -5.00 -19.00 -29.66
C ILE A 154 -4.63 -18.29 -28.37
N THR A 155 -4.87 -16.98 -28.31
CA THR A 155 -4.66 -16.17 -27.10
C THR A 155 -6.00 -15.88 -26.47
N ILE A 156 -6.17 -16.26 -25.20
CA ILE A 156 -7.33 -15.88 -24.38
C ILE A 156 -6.83 -14.88 -23.34
N GLU A 157 -7.29 -13.63 -23.46
CA GLU A 157 -6.93 -12.54 -22.56
C GLU A 157 -8.18 -11.96 -21.91
N LYS A 158 -8.02 -11.50 -20.66
CA LYS A 158 -9.11 -10.82 -19.96
C LYS A 158 -9.39 -9.53 -20.71
N GLU A 159 -10.62 -9.38 -21.18
CA GLU A 159 -11.03 -8.22 -21.96
C GLU A 159 -10.84 -6.98 -21.08
N ARG A 160 -9.98 -6.06 -21.51
CA ARG A 160 -9.88 -4.75 -20.87
C ARG A 160 -11.17 -4.03 -21.18
N THR A 161 -12.10 -4.12 -20.25
CA THR A 161 -13.32 -3.31 -20.26
C THR A 161 -12.92 -1.84 -20.28
N GLU A 162 -13.76 -1.04 -20.93
CA GLU A 162 -13.71 0.43 -20.90
C GLU A 162 -13.33 0.93 -19.50
N THR A 163 -12.58 2.04 -19.43
CA THR A 163 -12.17 2.69 -18.17
C THR A 163 -13.33 2.64 -17.19
N PRO A 164 -13.18 1.96 -16.02
CA PRO A 164 -14.31 1.72 -15.15
C PRO A 164 -14.96 3.06 -14.76
N LYS A 165 -16.25 3.20 -15.04
CA LYS A 165 -17.01 4.40 -14.69
C LYS A 165 -17.47 4.28 -13.25
N PHE A 166 -16.77 4.97 -12.36
CA PHE A 166 -17.15 5.10 -10.96
C PHE A 166 -18.09 6.28 -10.77
N LYS A 167 -18.87 6.21 -9.70
CA LYS A 167 -19.71 7.29 -9.20
C LYS A 167 -19.19 7.75 -7.85
N ASP A 168 -19.55 8.98 -7.52
CA ASP A 168 -19.32 9.56 -6.21
C ASP A 168 -19.97 8.70 -5.11
N GLY A 169 -19.16 8.30 -4.13
CA GLY A 169 -19.53 7.37 -3.07
C GLY A 169 -19.33 5.88 -3.36
N ASP A 170 -18.77 5.51 -4.52
CA ASP A 170 -18.42 4.12 -4.78
C ASP A 170 -17.27 3.65 -3.87
N PHE A 171 -17.49 2.53 -3.17
CA PHE A 171 -16.42 1.82 -2.49
C PHE A 171 -15.61 1.05 -3.54
N VAL A 172 -14.29 1.26 -3.52
CA VAL A 172 -13.38 0.66 -4.48
C VAL A 172 -12.25 -0.08 -3.79
N THR A 173 -11.70 -1.03 -4.53
CA THR A 173 -10.52 -1.79 -4.11
C THR A 173 -9.60 -1.93 -5.32
N SER A 174 -8.29 -1.86 -5.11
CA SER A 174 -7.34 -2.08 -6.19
C SER A 174 -7.52 -3.49 -6.76
N ILE A 175 -7.16 -3.68 -8.04
CA ILE A 175 -7.32 -4.98 -8.74
C ILE A 175 -6.56 -6.11 -8.02
N GLY A 176 -5.60 -5.78 -7.13
CA GLY A 176 -4.88 -6.71 -6.25
C GLY A 176 -5.32 -6.73 -4.77
N GLY A 177 -6.40 -6.05 -4.37
CA GLY A 177 -6.94 -6.11 -3.00
C GLY A 177 -6.18 -5.29 -1.94
N ARG A 178 -5.13 -4.55 -2.31
CA ARG A 178 -4.19 -3.92 -1.35
C ARG A 178 -4.61 -2.53 -0.89
N VAL A 179 -5.29 -1.80 -1.75
CA VAL A 179 -5.71 -0.43 -1.50
C VAL A 179 -7.22 -0.44 -1.55
N MET A 180 -7.86 0.07 -0.51
CA MET A 180 -9.30 0.20 -0.42
C MET A 180 -9.63 1.66 -0.18
N GLY A 181 -10.73 2.16 -0.73
CA GLY A 181 -11.10 3.57 -0.57
C GLY A 181 -12.51 3.88 -1.04
N ILE A 182 -12.89 5.15 -0.92
CA ILE A 182 -14.17 5.68 -1.40
C ILE A 182 -13.88 6.74 -2.47
N VAL A 183 -14.57 6.61 -3.60
CA VAL A 183 -14.47 7.51 -4.74
C VAL A 183 -15.18 8.82 -4.42
N TYR A 184 -14.46 9.92 -4.60
CA TYR A 184 -14.98 11.27 -4.67
C TYR A 184 -14.67 11.86 -6.04
N GLU A 185 -15.60 12.67 -6.58
CA GLU A 185 -15.45 13.49 -7.79
C GLU A 185 -14.69 12.82 -8.96
N CYS A 186 -15.41 12.32 -9.97
CA CYS A 186 -14.79 11.71 -11.14
C CYS A 186 -14.76 12.65 -12.35
N ARG A 187 -13.73 13.49 -12.44
CA ARG A 187 -13.15 14.12 -13.65
C ARG A 187 -11.96 14.99 -13.25
N ASP A 188 -10.89 15.04 -14.02
CA ASP A 188 -9.92 16.14 -13.91
C ASP A 188 -10.35 17.36 -14.72
N ASN A 189 -9.53 18.41 -14.66
CA ASN A 189 -9.74 19.66 -15.39
C ASN A 189 -9.84 19.48 -16.92
N ASN A 190 -9.41 18.34 -17.47
CA ASN A 190 -9.48 18.02 -18.90
C ASN A 190 -10.69 17.13 -19.23
N GLY A 191 -11.48 16.73 -18.22
CA GLY A 191 -12.62 15.83 -18.38
C GLY A 191 -12.23 14.35 -18.38
N ASP A 192 -10.96 14.01 -18.11
CA ASP A 192 -10.49 12.63 -18.06
C ASP A 192 -10.91 11.94 -16.75
N PRO A 193 -11.26 10.65 -16.78
CA PRO A 193 -11.68 9.91 -15.61
C PRO A 193 -10.50 9.67 -14.65
N VAL A 194 -10.52 10.37 -13.52
CA VAL A 194 -9.64 10.15 -12.36
C VAL A 194 -10.46 9.87 -11.13
N ILE A 195 -9.86 9.13 -10.19
CA ILE A 195 -10.44 8.88 -8.89
C ILE A 195 -9.72 9.76 -7.88
N TYR A 196 -10.45 10.63 -7.19
CA TYR A 196 -10.00 11.18 -5.92
C TYR A 196 -10.47 10.26 -4.81
N MET A 197 -9.55 9.80 -3.97
CA MET A 197 -9.91 9.07 -2.76
C MET A 197 -9.69 9.99 -1.58
N HIS A 198 -10.76 10.24 -0.83
CA HIS A 198 -10.72 11.01 0.42
C HIS A 198 -10.22 10.17 1.60
N TRP A 199 -10.23 8.85 1.41
CA TRP A 199 -9.77 7.87 2.37
C TRP A 199 -9.25 6.65 1.61
N ASP A 200 -8.03 6.24 1.94
CA ASP A 200 -7.56 4.89 1.73
C ASP A 200 -7.16 4.28 3.08
N ASN A 201 -6.84 2.99 3.12
CA ASN A 201 -6.38 2.34 4.34
C ASN A 201 -5.12 2.97 4.99
N ASP A 202 -4.42 3.88 4.30
CA ASP A 202 -3.26 4.64 4.79
C ASP A 202 -3.59 6.15 5.06
N SER A 203 -4.81 6.63 4.78
CA SER A 203 -5.15 8.08 4.78
C SER A 203 -6.09 8.46 5.92
N LYS A 204 -5.95 9.71 6.38
CA LYS A 204 -6.88 10.35 7.33
C LYS A 204 -7.92 11.20 6.57
N LEU A 205 -9.08 11.41 7.19
CA LEU A 205 -10.11 12.33 6.69
C LEU A 205 -9.52 13.68 6.27
N GLY A 206 -9.92 14.19 5.10
CA GLY A 206 -9.42 15.45 4.53
C GLY A 206 -8.16 15.33 3.66
N GLN A 207 -7.52 14.16 3.57
CA GLN A 207 -6.39 13.95 2.66
C GLN A 207 -6.87 13.39 1.32
N PHE A 208 -6.84 14.23 0.28
CA PHE A 208 -7.16 13.81 -1.08
C PHE A 208 -5.93 13.19 -1.75
N LYS A 209 -6.04 11.92 -2.14
CA LYS A 209 -5.05 11.28 -3.03
C LYS A 209 -5.68 11.05 -4.41
N LYS A 210 -4.96 11.50 -5.44
CA LYS A 210 -5.34 11.29 -6.84
C LYS A 210 -4.78 9.96 -7.34
N TRP A 211 -5.65 9.13 -7.89
CA TRP A 211 -5.27 7.84 -8.47
C TRP A 211 -5.87 7.64 -9.88
N ARG A 212 -5.22 6.77 -10.66
CA ARG A 212 -5.75 6.36 -11.96
C ARG A 212 -6.89 5.36 -11.78
N ALA A 213 -8.00 5.57 -12.48
CA ALA A 213 -9.19 4.70 -12.36
C ALA A 213 -8.91 3.24 -12.78
N GLU A 214 -7.98 3.03 -13.70
CA GLU A 214 -7.65 1.72 -14.30
C GLU A 214 -7.08 0.69 -13.31
N VAL A 215 -6.60 1.12 -12.13
CA VAL A 215 -6.04 0.19 -11.13
C VAL A 215 -7.05 -0.25 -10.07
N PHE A 216 -8.30 0.23 -10.17
CA PHE A 216 -9.37 -0.02 -9.21
C PHE A 216 -10.55 -0.78 -9.83
N ARG A 217 -11.30 -1.45 -8.96
CA ARG A 217 -12.62 -2.03 -9.24
C ARG A 217 -13.57 -1.71 -8.09
N LEU A 218 -14.87 -1.93 -8.29
CA LEU A 218 -15.83 -1.88 -7.20
C LEU A 218 -15.48 -2.90 -6.11
N ALA A 219 -15.62 -2.48 -4.86
CA ALA A 219 -15.47 -3.34 -3.69
C ALA A 219 -16.64 -4.34 -3.64
N THR A 220 -16.31 -5.60 -3.36
CA THR A 220 -17.27 -6.64 -2.99
C THR A 220 -17.90 -6.31 -1.64
N GLU A 221 -19.01 -6.97 -1.31
CA GLU A 221 -19.70 -6.74 -0.02
C GLU A 221 -18.78 -6.99 1.19
N LYS A 222 -17.96 -8.04 1.14
CA LYS A 222 -16.98 -8.35 2.19
C LYS A 222 -15.90 -7.25 2.31
N GLU A 223 -15.45 -6.71 1.19
CA GLU A 223 -14.48 -5.61 1.17
C GLU A 223 -15.13 -4.30 1.67
N ARG A 224 -16.40 -4.03 1.34
CA ARG A 224 -17.16 -2.90 1.89
C ARG A 224 -17.23 -2.97 3.41
N GLN A 225 -17.53 -4.14 3.97
CA GLN A 225 -17.54 -4.34 5.42
C GLN A 225 -16.16 -4.10 6.05
N THR A 226 -15.10 -4.53 5.36
CA THR A 226 -13.71 -4.30 5.82
C THR A 226 -13.38 -2.81 5.80
N ILE A 227 -13.76 -2.10 4.75
CA ILE A 227 -13.59 -0.63 4.63
C ILE A 227 -14.34 0.06 5.77
N THR A 228 -15.60 -0.30 6.02
CA THR A 228 -16.40 0.26 7.11
C THR A 228 -15.79 0.01 8.47
N ALA A 229 -15.27 -1.19 8.74
CA ALA A 229 -14.60 -1.50 9.99
C ALA A 229 -13.33 -0.65 10.18
N GLN A 230 -12.49 -0.52 9.15
CA GLN A 230 -11.28 0.30 9.19
C GLN A 230 -11.57 1.79 9.37
N MET A 231 -12.64 2.30 8.77
CA MET A 231 -13.10 3.66 9.03
C MET A 231 -13.52 3.81 10.49
N ALA A 232 -14.30 2.87 11.01
CA ALA A 232 -14.77 2.90 12.39
C ALA A 232 -13.63 2.85 13.41
N GLU A 233 -12.59 2.05 13.17
CA GLU A 233 -11.35 2.04 13.97
C GLU A 233 -10.66 3.41 14.01
N GLN A 234 -10.83 4.22 12.97
CA GLN A 234 -10.32 5.59 12.90
C GLN A 234 -11.33 6.64 13.40
N ASN A 235 -12.44 6.23 14.04
CA ASN A 235 -13.58 7.07 14.39
C ASN A 235 -14.18 7.80 13.17
N LEU A 236 -14.28 7.13 12.03
CA LEU A 236 -14.87 7.66 10.80
C LEU A 236 -16.04 6.78 10.35
N ARG A 237 -17.02 7.38 9.68
CA ARG A 237 -18.09 6.66 8.99
C ARG A 237 -18.44 7.34 7.68
N TRP A 238 -18.90 6.53 6.73
CA TRP A 238 -19.47 7.01 5.47
C TRP A 238 -20.95 7.38 5.68
N ASN A 239 -21.30 8.64 5.47
CA ASN A 239 -22.69 9.10 5.41
C ASN A 239 -23.22 8.87 3.99
N ALA A 240 -24.11 7.90 3.83
CA ALA A 240 -24.66 7.54 2.53
C ALA A 240 -25.67 8.57 1.96
N GLU A 241 -26.28 9.38 2.82
CA GLU A 241 -27.26 10.42 2.43
C GLU A 241 -26.52 11.65 1.87
N GLU A 242 -25.57 12.16 2.64
CA GLU A 242 -24.78 13.35 2.28
C GLU A 242 -23.62 13.01 1.33
N LYS A 243 -23.29 11.72 1.16
CA LYS A 243 -22.14 11.21 0.40
C LYS A 243 -20.80 11.77 0.86
N GLU A 244 -20.63 11.84 2.18
CA GLU A 244 -19.42 12.39 2.78
C GLU A 244 -18.90 11.48 3.90
N LEU A 245 -17.59 11.54 4.12
CA LEU A 245 -16.93 10.89 5.23
C LEU A 245 -16.99 11.85 6.43
N GLU A 246 -17.51 11.36 7.56
CA GLU A 246 -17.60 12.16 8.77
C GLU A 246 -16.99 11.42 9.96
N TRP A 247 -16.65 12.16 11.00
CA TRP A 247 -16.26 11.57 12.28
C TRP A 247 -17.45 10.84 12.89
N ILE A 248 -17.21 9.64 13.41
CA ILE A 248 -18.07 9.00 14.39
C ILE A 248 -18.06 9.90 15.62
N ARG A 249 -19.12 10.67 15.76
CA ARG A 249 -19.34 11.51 16.93
C ARG A 249 -19.69 10.59 18.08
N TRP A 250 -18.91 10.69 19.16
CA TRP A 250 -19.25 10.00 20.39
C TRP A 250 -20.57 10.55 20.92
N ARG A 251 -21.45 9.64 21.34
CA ARG A 251 -22.70 9.95 22.05
C ARG A 251 -22.72 9.16 23.35
N ALA A 252 -23.19 9.80 24.42
CA ALA A 252 -23.30 9.17 25.71
C ALA A 252 -24.42 8.11 25.69
N GLU A 253 -24.34 7.11 26.57
CA GLU A 253 -25.47 6.21 26.81
C GLU A 253 -26.56 6.90 27.65
N ASP A 254 -27.77 6.33 27.68
CA ASP A 254 -28.88 6.87 28.47
C ASP A 254 -28.50 7.00 29.95
N GLY A 255 -28.67 8.20 30.51
CA GLY A 255 -28.28 8.58 31.87
C GLY A 255 -26.80 8.94 32.05
N GLU A 256 -25.95 8.81 31.03
CA GLU A 256 -24.55 9.23 31.08
C GLU A 256 -24.39 10.75 30.86
N GLU A 257 -23.36 11.32 31.49
CA GLU A 257 -23.07 12.74 31.39
C GLU A 257 -22.26 13.06 30.12
N TYR A 258 -22.58 14.18 29.49
CA TYR A 258 -21.79 14.78 28.42
C TYR A 258 -21.57 16.27 28.66
N CYS A 259 -20.46 16.80 28.13
CA CYS A 259 -20.13 18.21 28.20
C CYS A 259 -20.59 18.95 26.94
N TYR A 260 -20.97 20.21 27.07
CA TYR A 260 -21.26 21.10 25.93
C TYR A 260 -20.87 22.55 26.23
N VAL A 261 -20.70 23.34 25.18
CA VAL A 261 -20.43 24.78 25.25
C VAL A 261 -21.77 25.52 25.29
N GLY A 262 -22.07 26.16 26.42
CA GLY A 262 -23.25 27.00 26.57
C GLY A 262 -23.20 28.25 25.68
N ASN A 263 -24.32 28.97 25.60
CA ASN A 263 -24.47 30.19 24.79
C ASN A 263 -23.45 31.30 25.11
N GLN A 264 -22.92 31.36 26.33
CA GLN A 264 -21.89 32.31 26.76
C GLN A 264 -20.46 31.78 26.60
N GLY A 265 -20.28 30.59 25.99
CA GLY A 265 -18.98 29.92 25.92
C GLY A 265 -18.57 29.20 27.21
N ILE A 266 -19.47 29.10 28.19
CA ILE A 266 -19.24 28.40 29.46
C ILE A 266 -19.47 26.90 29.25
N ILE A 267 -18.60 26.07 29.81
CA ILE A 267 -18.77 24.62 29.73
C ILE A 267 -19.83 24.16 30.71
N MET A 268 -20.81 23.46 30.18
CA MET A 268 -21.94 22.89 30.89
C MET A 268 -21.89 21.36 30.80
N VAL A 269 -22.54 20.68 31.73
CA VAL A 269 -22.73 19.23 31.75
C VAL A 269 -24.22 18.95 31.72
N ASP A 270 -24.64 18.00 30.90
CA ASP A 270 -26.02 17.47 30.87
C ASP A 270 -25.96 15.94 30.89
N LYS A 271 -27.12 15.31 31.08
CA LYS A 271 -27.28 13.85 30.94
C LYS A 271 -28.01 13.54 29.64
N GLU A 272 -27.57 12.50 28.94
CA GLU A 272 -28.30 12.00 27.78
C GLU A 272 -29.56 11.28 28.24
N ASP A 273 -30.71 11.91 28.06
CA ASP A 273 -32.03 11.33 28.39
C ASP A 273 -32.90 11.20 27.12
N GLY A 274 -32.27 11.24 25.93
CA GLY A 274 -32.95 11.16 24.63
C GLY A 274 -33.80 12.39 24.30
N HIS A 275 -33.60 13.51 24.99
CA HIS A 275 -34.37 14.73 24.78
C HIS A 275 -34.02 15.41 23.45
N CYS A 276 -34.93 16.24 22.95
CA CYS A 276 -34.69 17.02 21.72
C CYS A 276 -33.43 17.91 21.83
N ALA A 277 -33.11 18.39 23.04
CA ALA A 277 -31.90 19.16 23.30
C ALA A 277 -30.62 18.33 23.09
N ASP A 278 -30.61 17.07 23.55
CA ASP A 278 -29.47 16.14 23.37
C ASP A 278 -29.23 15.88 21.89
N LYS A 279 -30.31 15.55 21.16
CA LYS A 279 -30.28 15.35 19.72
C LYS A 279 -29.73 16.58 18.99
N ASN A 280 -30.28 17.77 19.27
CA ASN A 280 -29.86 19.02 18.63
C ASN A 280 -28.39 19.35 18.91
N ARG A 281 -27.92 19.15 20.15
CA ARG A 281 -26.53 19.40 20.54
C ARG A 281 -25.58 18.43 19.84
N HIS A 282 -25.92 17.16 19.78
CA HIS A 282 -25.14 16.13 19.09
C HIS A 282 -25.07 16.39 17.57
N GLU A 283 -26.20 16.71 16.94
CA GLU A 283 -26.27 17.05 15.51
C GLU A 283 -25.50 18.34 15.18
N PHE A 284 -25.58 19.35 16.04
CA PHE A 284 -24.81 20.60 15.92
C PHE A 284 -23.31 20.43 16.20
N GLY A 285 -22.89 19.29 16.77
CA GLY A 285 -21.49 19.04 17.14
C GLY A 285 -21.04 19.73 18.42
N ASN A 286 -21.99 20.18 19.25
CA ASN A 286 -21.75 20.76 20.57
C ASN A 286 -22.05 19.71 21.66
N TYR A 287 -21.35 18.57 21.58
CA TYR A 287 -21.56 17.40 22.42
C TYR A 287 -20.21 16.69 22.59
N PHE A 288 -19.68 16.67 23.80
CA PHE A 288 -18.30 16.25 24.07
C PHE A 288 -18.25 15.25 25.22
N ARG A 289 -17.37 14.26 25.08
CA ARG A 289 -17.16 13.24 26.11
C ARG A 289 -16.45 13.78 27.34
N THR A 290 -15.55 14.75 27.13
CA THR A 290 -14.76 15.32 28.21
C THR A 290 -14.86 16.84 28.26
N ARG A 291 -14.66 17.38 29.45
CA ARG A 291 -14.60 18.84 29.67
C ARG A 291 -13.48 19.48 28.85
N GLU A 292 -12.33 18.83 28.73
CA GLU A 292 -11.18 19.32 27.95
C GLU A 292 -11.52 19.49 26.46
N GLN A 293 -12.27 18.54 25.87
CA GLN A 293 -12.76 18.66 24.50
C GLN A 293 -13.67 19.87 24.35
N ALA A 294 -14.60 20.06 25.28
CA ALA A 294 -15.52 21.19 25.26
C ALA A 294 -14.79 22.54 25.45
N GLU A 295 -13.77 22.60 26.32
CA GLU A 295 -12.92 23.79 26.50
C GLU A 295 -12.10 24.11 25.24
N GLY A 296 -11.57 23.09 24.56
CA GLY A 296 -10.91 23.24 23.27
C GLY A 296 -11.84 23.81 22.20
N ALA A 297 -13.06 23.26 22.08
CA ALA A 297 -14.07 23.75 21.16
C ALA A 297 -14.50 25.19 21.47
N ALA A 298 -14.72 25.53 22.75
CA ALA A 298 -15.08 26.89 23.17
C ALA A 298 -14.02 27.93 22.78
N LYS A 299 -12.72 27.58 22.90
CA LYS A 299 -11.62 28.44 22.45
C LYS A 299 -11.66 28.68 20.95
N LEU A 300 -11.90 27.63 20.16
CA LEU A 300 -12.01 27.73 18.70
C LEU A 300 -13.21 28.57 18.27
N VAL A 301 -14.40 28.32 18.83
CA VAL A 301 -15.60 29.13 18.53
C VAL A 301 -15.36 30.60 18.83
N LYS A 302 -14.77 30.91 20.00
CA LYS A 302 -14.42 32.28 20.38
C LYS A 302 -13.44 32.94 19.41
N ALA A 303 -12.44 32.19 18.95
CA ALA A 303 -11.46 32.68 17.97
C ALA A 303 -12.12 32.93 16.60
N THR A 304 -12.97 32.01 16.14
CA THR A 304 -13.70 32.14 14.87
C THR A 304 -14.65 33.34 14.87
N LEU A 305 -15.40 33.54 15.97
CA LEU A 305 -16.28 34.70 16.10
C LEU A 305 -15.48 36.01 16.09
N ARG A 306 -14.34 36.06 16.77
CA ARG A 306 -13.45 37.23 16.74
C ARG A 306 -12.99 37.52 15.31
N LYS A 307 -12.50 36.51 14.61
CA LYS A 307 -12.03 36.64 13.23
C LYS A 307 -13.14 37.14 12.30
N PHE A 308 -14.36 36.62 12.45
CA PHE A 308 -15.52 37.08 11.67
C PHE A 308 -15.75 38.60 11.81
N TYR A 309 -15.64 39.15 13.03
CA TYR A 309 -15.77 40.59 13.23
C TYR A 309 -14.57 41.40 12.71
N GLU A 310 -13.35 40.90 12.86
CA GLU A 310 -12.14 41.52 12.29
C GLU A 310 -12.21 41.59 10.76
N ASP A 311 -12.65 40.51 10.11
CA ASP A 311 -12.88 40.44 8.66
C ASP A 311 -14.04 41.34 8.22
N TYR A 312 -15.07 41.51 9.06
CA TYR A 312 -16.19 42.40 8.77
C TYR A 312 -15.82 43.88 8.88
N GLU A 313 -15.02 44.27 9.86
CA GLU A 313 -14.57 45.67 10.03
C GLU A 313 -13.51 46.09 9.02
N SER A 314 -12.67 45.16 8.55
CA SER A 314 -11.66 45.44 7.52
C SER A 314 -12.24 45.59 6.09
N ASN A 315 -13.47 45.13 5.86
CA ASN A 315 -14.20 45.29 4.60
C ASN A 315 -15.20 46.47 4.60
N LYS A 316 -15.12 47.35 5.60
CA LYS A 316 -15.90 48.58 5.72
C LYS A 316 -15.05 49.81 5.42
#